data_AF-A0A0P0SV79-F1
#
_entry.id   AF-A0A0P0SV79-F1
#
_cell.length_a   1.000
_cell.length_b   1.000
_cell.length_c   1.000
_cell.angle_alpha   90.00
_cell.angle_beta   90.00
_cell.angle_gamma   90.00
#
_symmetry.space_group_name_H-M   'P 1'
#
loop_
_entity.id
_entity.type
_entity.pdbx_description
1 polymer ?
#
loop_
_entity_poly.entity_id
_entity_poly.type
_entity_poly.pdbx_seq_one_letter_code
_entity_poly.pdbx_strand_id
1 'polypeptide(L)'
;MQITEALLSAPGEIRRFVQQAVDHWPNLLAFHFTLHSAEGNINGQQIHAFCTSFYRQVHERITERNHTASPAPPVVLRWLREQHGGATMRCLLLLSQTSICHPRVSATVDEECSQRVDLLQQTWRVISADGQCRVERCFQAARGDTSGQYIALKTVALSLGLPVVTGITHRPVQRCTLITAQ
;
A
#
# COMPACT_ATOMS: atom_id res chain seq x y z
N MET A 1 -11.86 -13.07 6.26
CA MET A 1 -10.91 -11.95 6.19
C MET A 1 -9.70 -12.42 5.40
N GLN A 2 -9.29 -11.72 4.34
CA GLN A 2 -8.13 -12.08 3.53
C GLN A 2 -7.30 -10.84 3.20
N ILE A 3 -6.20 -10.66 3.93
CA ILE A 3 -5.14 -9.72 3.58
C ILE A 3 -4.15 -10.50 2.71
N THR A 4 -3.81 -9.97 1.54
CA THR A 4 -2.69 -10.49 0.73
C THR A 4 -1.58 -9.45 0.70
N GLU A 5 -0.62 -9.59 1.61
CA GLU A 5 0.64 -8.84 1.57
C GLU A 5 1.63 -9.59 0.67
N ALA A 6 2.33 -8.87 -0.20
CA ALA A 6 3.33 -9.46 -1.07
C ALA A 6 4.61 -8.61 -1.11
N LEU A 7 5.72 -9.17 -0.59
CA LEU A 7 7.06 -8.58 -0.68
C LEU A 7 7.68 -8.94 -2.06
N LEU A 8 7.20 -8.28 -3.12
CA LEU A 8 7.60 -8.62 -4.48
C LEU A 8 8.83 -7.82 -4.89
N SER A 9 9.90 -8.56 -5.22
CA SER A 9 11.20 -7.96 -5.58
C SER A 9 11.46 -8.04 -7.08
N ALA A 10 10.89 -9.02 -7.79
CA ALA A 10 11.09 -9.15 -9.22
C ALA A 10 10.08 -8.30 -10.02
N PRO A 11 10.52 -7.49 -11.03
CA PRO A 11 9.62 -6.71 -11.88
C PRO A 11 8.52 -7.55 -12.56
N GLY A 12 8.78 -8.82 -12.86
CA GLY A 12 7.79 -9.75 -13.41
C GLY A 12 6.68 -10.13 -12.43
N GLU A 13 7.00 -10.26 -11.13
CA GLU A 13 6.02 -10.55 -10.08
C GLU A 13 5.15 -9.33 -9.80
N ILE A 14 5.76 -8.15 -9.66
CA ILE A 14 5.06 -6.87 -9.49
C ILE A 14 4.04 -6.66 -10.62
N ARG A 15 4.44 -6.90 -11.89
CA ARG A 15 3.54 -6.82 -13.04
C ARG A 15 2.36 -7.78 -12.93
N ARG A 16 2.61 -9.05 -12.54
CA ARG A 16 1.55 -10.05 -12.35
C ARG A 16 0.61 -9.68 -11.20
N PHE A 17 1.12 -9.14 -10.10
CA PHE A 17 0.32 -8.74 -8.94
C PHE A 17 -0.66 -7.61 -9.27
N VAL A 18 -0.18 -6.56 -9.93
CA VAL A 18 -1.03 -5.45 -10.40
C VAL A 18 -2.02 -5.94 -11.47
N GLN A 19 -1.59 -6.81 -12.39
CA GLN A 19 -2.47 -7.40 -13.41
C GLN A 19 -3.60 -8.22 -12.77
N GLN A 20 -3.26 -9.14 -11.86
CA GLN A 20 -4.23 -9.96 -11.10
C GLN A 20 -5.21 -9.10 -10.28
N ALA A 21 -4.78 -7.95 -9.77
CA ALA A 21 -5.67 -7.02 -9.07
C ALA A 21 -6.72 -6.39 -10.02
N VAL A 22 -6.30 -5.92 -11.20
CA VAL A 22 -7.21 -5.35 -12.22
C VAL A 22 -8.10 -6.41 -12.88
N ASP A 23 -7.59 -7.62 -13.10
CA ASP A 23 -8.38 -8.72 -13.67
C ASP A 23 -9.46 -9.21 -12.70
N HIS A 24 -9.20 -9.11 -11.39
CA HIS A 24 -10.11 -9.51 -10.31
C HIS A 24 -11.10 -8.41 -9.91
N TRP A 25 -10.71 -7.13 -9.98
CA TRP A 25 -11.58 -5.99 -9.66
C TRP A 25 -11.81 -5.11 -10.88
N PRO A 26 -13.03 -5.09 -11.46
CA PRO A 26 -13.31 -4.34 -12.68
C PRO A 26 -13.14 -2.82 -12.51
N ASN A 27 -13.26 -2.32 -11.26
CA ASN A 27 -12.92 -0.96 -10.87
C ASN A 27 -11.95 -1.04 -9.66
N LEU A 28 -10.66 -0.88 -9.92
CA LEU A 28 -9.59 -0.86 -8.92
C LEU A 28 -9.32 0.58 -8.48
N LEU A 29 -9.29 0.80 -7.16
CA LEU A 29 -8.68 1.99 -6.57
C LEU A 29 -7.30 1.60 -6.00
N ALA A 30 -6.30 2.45 -6.23
CA ALA A 30 -4.96 2.26 -5.69
C ALA A 30 -4.42 3.53 -5.04
N PHE A 31 -3.74 3.39 -3.90
CA PHE A 31 -3.11 4.48 -3.15
C PHE A 31 -1.60 4.27 -3.11
N HIS A 32 -0.82 5.18 -3.68
CA HIS A 32 0.63 5.26 -3.46
C HIS A 32 0.91 6.23 -2.32
N PHE A 33 1.63 5.77 -1.31
CA PHE A 33 1.91 6.53 -0.11
C PHE A 33 3.24 6.12 0.51
N THR A 34 3.84 7.05 1.25
CA THR A 34 5.09 6.86 1.98
C THR A 34 4.80 6.91 3.48
N LEU A 35 5.15 5.84 4.19
CA LEU A 35 5.19 5.80 5.65
C LEU A 35 6.53 6.33 6.13
N HIS A 36 6.53 7.10 7.21
CA HIS A 36 7.69 7.59 7.91
C HIS A 36 7.52 7.34 9.42
N SER A 37 8.52 6.76 10.08
CA SER A 37 8.55 6.64 11.54
C SER A 37 9.57 7.62 12.13
N ALA A 38 9.18 8.31 13.19
CA ALA A 38 10.08 9.14 13.99
C ALA A 38 10.95 8.32 14.96
N GLU A 39 10.55 7.07 15.24
CA GLU A 39 11.18 6.17 16.22
C GLU A 39 12.39 5.39 15.65
N GLY A 40 12.68 5.54 14.35
CA GLY A 40 13.77 4.86 13.66
C GLY A 40 13.28 3.98 12.51
N ASN A 41 13.94 2.84 12.29
CA ASN A 41 13.64 1.98 11.14
C ASN A 41 12.29 1.27 11.29
N ILE A 42 11.45 1.37 10.25
CA ILE A 42 10.14 0.71 10.21
C ILE A 42 10.35 -0.81 10.21
N ASN A 43 9.85 -1.48 11.25
CA ASN A 43 10.02 -2.92 11.43
C ASN A 43 8.77 -3.72 11.00
N GLY A 44 8.93 -5.04 10.82
CA GLY A 44 7.85 -5.92 10.36
C GLY A 44 6.62 -5.96 11.27
N GLN A 45 6.76 -5.72 12.58
CA GLN A 45 5.63 -5.68 13.52
C GLN A 45 4.79 -4.41 13.33
N GLN A 46 5.42 -3.25 13.17
CA GLN A 46 4.73 -2.00 12.82
C GLN A 46 3.97 -2.13 11.50
N ILE A 47 4.57 -2.74 10.48
CA ILE A 47 3.92 -3.00 9.18
C ILE A 47 2.69 -3.90 9.34
N HIS A 48 2.84 -5.02 10.06
CA HIS A 48 1.75 -5.97 10.28
C HIS A 48 0.59 -5.36 11.09
N ALA A 49 0.92 -4.62 12.16
CA ALA A 49 -0.07 -3.92 12.98
C ALA A 49 -0.81 -2.84 12.20
N PHE A 50 -0.10 -2.06 11.36
CA PHE A 50 -0.70 -1.08 10.46
C PHE A 50 -1.66 -1.71 9.45
N CYS A 51 -1.22 -2.75 8.71
CA CYS A 51 -2.06 -3.42 7.71
C CYS A 51 -3.32 -4.04 8.35
N THR A 52 -3.19 -4.64 9.53
CA THR A 52 -4.29 -5.27 10.27
C THR A 52 -5.27 -4.23 10.81
N SER A 53 -4.77 -3.16 11.44
CA SER A 53 -5.60 -2.08 11.98
C SER A 53 -6.34 -1.31 10.88
N PHE A 54 -5.68 -1.05 9.74
CA PHE A 54 -6.31 -0.41 8.60
C PHE A 54 -7.41 -1.29 7.99
N TYR A 55 -7.13 -2.58 7.77
CA TYR A 55 -8.13 -3.53 7.28
C TYR A 55 -9.37 -3.55 8.20
N ARG A 56 -9.15 -3.64 9.52
CA ARG A 56 -10.24 -3.68 10.51
C ARG A 56 -11.15 -2.46 10.37
N GLN A 57 -10.60 -1.26 10.38
CA GLN A 57 -11.38 -0.01 10.27
C GLN A 57 -12.08 0.15 8.91
N VAL A 58 -11.44 -0.29 7.81
CA VAL A 58 -12.10 -0.33 6.50
C VAL A 58 -13.28 -1.29 6.51
N HIS A 59 -13.13 -2.47 7.10
CA HIS A 59 -14.18 -3.47 7.20
C HIS A 59 -15.34 -3.03 8.10
N GLU A 60 -15.05 -2.38 9.24
CA GLU A 60 -16.03 -1.77 10.14
C GLU A 60 -16.88 -0.72 9.41
N ARG A 61 -16.26 0.29 8.80
CA ARG A 61 -16.98 1.33 8.01
C ARG A 61 -17.85 0.75 6.89
N ILE A 62 -17.39 -0.33 6.25
CA ILE A 62 -18.16 -1.03 5.21
C ILE A 62 -19.33 -1.81 5.81
N THR A 63 -19.16 -2.39 6.99
CA THR A 63 -20.21 -3.14 7.68
C THR A 63 -21.29 -2.19 8.20
N GLU A 64 -20.90 -1.10 8.87
CA GLU A 64 -21.76 0.01 9.31
C GLU A 64 -22.61 0.56 8.16
N ARG A 65 -21.99 0.88 7.02
CA ARG A 65 -22.70 1.39 5.83
C ARG A 65 -23.70 0.39 5.25
N ASN A 66 -23.49 -0.92 5.43
CA ASN A 66 -24.35 -1.99 4.90
C ASN A 66 -25.41 -2.47 5.91
N HIS A 67 -25.64 -1.78 7.03
CA HIS A 67 -26.63 -2.12 8.07
C HIS A 67 -28.11 -2.21 7.60
N THR A 68 -28.41 -2.04 6.30
CA THR A 68 -29.73 -2.25 5.71
C THR A 68 -29.82 -3.38 4.68
N ALA A 69 -28.71 -4.05 4.30
CA ALA A 69 -28.75 -5.07 3.24
C ALA A 69 -27.60 -6.10 3.28
N SER A 70 -27.88 -7.27 3.84
CA SER A 70 -27.06 -8.51 3.74
C SER A 70 -25.66 -8.44 4.39
N PRO A 71 -25.04 -9.57 4.79
CA PRO A 71 -23.61 -9.58 5.09
C PRO A 71 -22.80 -9.10 3.88
N ALA A 72 -22.03 -8.02 4.07
CA ALA A 72 -21.18 -7.45 3.03
C ALA A 72 -20.14 -8.50 2.56
N PRO A 73 -19.87 -8.61 1.24
CA PRO A 73 -18.85 -9.53 0.74
C PRO A 73 -17.47 -9.17 1.33
N PRO A 74 -16.60 -10.17 1.57
CA PRO A 74 -15.32 -9.94 2.23
C PRO A 74 -14.47 -8.96 1.44
N VAL A 75 -14.06 -7.88 2.09
CA VAL A 75 -13.11 -6.92 1.54
C VAL A 75 -11.78 -7.62 1.35
N VAL A 76 -11.23 -7.59 0.13
CA VAL A 76 -9.89 -8.10 -0.14
C VAL A 76 -8.99 -6.89 -0.35
N LEU A 77 -8.00 -6.73 0.54
CA LEU A 77 -6.96 -5.71 0.42
C LEU A 77 -5.65 -6.36 0.00
N ARG A 78 -4.97 -5.74 -0.97
CA ARG A 78 -3.68 -6.19 -1.50
C ARG A 78 -2.64 -5.09 -1.27
N TRP A 79 -1.54 -5.44 -0.62
CA TRP A 79 -0.43 -4.50 -0.35
C TRP A 79 0.82 -4.92 -1.11
N LEU A 80 1.45 -3.95 -1.78
CA LEU A 80 2.80 -4.02 -2.29
C LEU A 80 3.62 -2.93 -1.58
N ARG A 81 4.85 -3.25 -1.19
CA ARG A 81 5.77 -2.32 -0.52
C ARG A 81 7.19 -2.54 -1.00
N GLU A 82 8.01 -1.51 -0.88
CA GLU A 82 9.44 -1.65 -1.11
C GLU A 82 10.13 -2.46 0.00
N GLN A 83 11.37 -2.88 -0.25
CA GLN A 83 12.18 -3.60 0.72
C GLN A 83 12.49 -2.73 1.95
N HIS A 84 12.41 -3.32 3.13
CA HIS A 84 12.62 -2.60 4.40
C HIS A 84 14.10 -2.24 4.60
N GLY A 85 14.38 -1.07 5.20
CA GLY A 85 15.76 -0.68 5.48
C GLY A 85 15.99 0.70 6.10
N GLY A 86 14.94 1.49 6.36
CA GLY A 86 15.07 2.85 6.88
C GLY A 86 13.84 3.34 7.65
N ALA A 87 13.91 4.59 8.07
CA ALA A 87 12.79 5.30 8.72
C ALA A 87 11.67 5.72 7.75
N THR A 88 11.78 5.38 6.46
CA THR A 88 10.76 5.62 5.43
C THR A 88 10.50 4.35 4.61
N MET A 89 9.26 4.15 4.19
CA MET A 89 8.86 3.03 3.33
C MET A 89 7.72 3.44 2.39
N ARG A 90 7.97 3.34 1.08
CA ARG A 90 6.96 3.50 0.02
C ARG A 90 6.09 2.25 -0.12
N CYS A 91 4.80 2.48 -0.28
CA CYS A 91 3.78 1.44 -0.33
C CYS A 91 2.73 1.75 -1.39
N LEU A 92 2.09 0.69 -1.88
CA LEU A 92 0.95 0.71 -2.79
C LEU A 92 -0.14 -0.21 -2.24
N LEU A 93 -1.25 0.39 -1.84
CA LEU A 93 -2.48 -0.31 -1.44
C LEU A 93 -3.39 -0.45 -2.67
N LEU A 94 -3.97 -1.63 -2.87
CA LEU A 94 -4.93 -1.96 -3.94
C LEU A 94 -6.23 -2.51 -3.31
N LEU A 95 -7.38 -1.99 -3.75
CA LEU A 95 -8.70 -2.36 -3.26
C LEU A 95 -9.78 -2.17 -4.34
N SER A 96 -10.91 -2.88 -4.23
CA SER A 96 -12.07 -2.64 -5.11
C SER A 96 -12.75 -1.32 -4.77
N GLN A 97 -13.04 -0.50 -5.79
CA GLN A 97 -13.86 0.70 -5.65
C GLN A 97 -15.29 0.35 -5.19
N THR A 98 -15.84 -0.81 -5.60
CA THR A 98 -17.19 -1.23 -5.21
C THR A 98 -17.29 -1.60 -3.73
N SER A 99 -16.17 -1.85 -3.05
CA SER A 99 -16.14 -2.04 -1.60
C SER A 99 -16.29 -0.74 -0.82
N ILE A 100 -16.08 0.43 -1.46
CA ILE A 100 -16.13 1.74 -0.79
C ILE A 100 -17.26 2.62 -1.31
N CYS A 101 -17.55 2.59 -2.62
CA CYS A 101 -18.62 3.36 -3.25
C CYS A 101 -19.91 2.51 -3.31
N HIS A 102 -20.83 2.70 -2.36
CA HIS A 102 -22.17 2.11 -2.48
C HIS A 102 -23.02 2.96 -3.45
N PRO A 103 -23.58 2.41 -4.56
CA PRO A 103 -24.38 3.16 -5.54
C PRO A 103 -25.67 3.84 -5.02
N ARG A 104 -26.03 3.68 -3.74
CA ARG A 104 -27.19 4.34 -3.11
C ARG A 104 -26.86 5.66 -2.41
N VAL A 105 -25.58 5.99 -2.23
CA VAL A 105 -25.13 7.22 -1.57
C VAL A 105 -24.45 8.10 -2.60
N SER A 106 -24.90 9.35 -2.73
CA SER A 106 -24.39 10.33 -3.71
C SER A 106 -23.00 10.90 -3.37
N ALA A 107 -22.18 10.14 -2.64
CA ALA A 107 -20.78 10.48 -2.40
C ALA A 107 -19.99 10.30 -3.71
N THR A 108 -19.21 11.31 -4.07
CA THR A 108 -18.30 11.18 -5.21
C THR A 108 -17.18 10.19 -4.88
N VAL A 109 -16.54 9.64 -5.90
CA VAL A 109 -15.36 8.76 -5.72
C VAL A 109 -14.24 9.49 -4.99
N ASP A 110 -14.12 10.80 -5.19
CA ASP A 110 -13.11 11.67 -4.60
C ASP A 110 -13.30 11.86 -3.08
N GLU A 111 -14.55 11.96 -2.62
CA GLU A 111 -14.92 12.01 -1.20
C GLU A 111 -14.56 10.70 -0.48
N GLU A 112 -14.97 9.54 -1.03
CA GLU A 112 -14.61 8.23 -0.47
C GLU A 112 -13.09 8.00 -0.49
N CYS A 113 -12.41 8.48 -1.53
CA CYS A 113 -10.96 8.45 -1.66
C CYS A 113 -10.30 9.25 -0.54
N SER A 114 -10.74 10.49 -0.30
CA SER A 114 -10.25 11.36 0.77
C SER A 114 -10.46 10.72 2.16
N GLN A 115 -11.64 10.17 2.42
CA GLN A 115 -11.93 9.45 3.68
C GLN A 115 -11.05 8.20 3.90
N ARG A 116 -10.51 7.58 2.84
CA ARG A 116 -9.51 6.50 2.95
C ARG A 116 -8.08 7.03 3.10
N VAL A 117 -7.75 8.18 2.52
CA VAL A 117 -6.49 8.90 2.79
C VAL A 117 -6.40 9.27 4.27
N ASP A 118 -7.45 9.87 4.83
CA ASP A 118 -7.50 10.23 6.26
C ASP A 118 -7.39 8.99 7.15
N LEU A 119 -8.03 7.89 6.77
CA LEU A 119 -7.96 6.63 7.51
C LEU A 119 -6.56 6.00 7.47
N LEU A 120 -5.86 6.05 6.32
CA LEU A 120 -4.46 5.63 6.22
C LEU A 120 -3.58 6.47 7.16
N GLN A 121 -3.75 7.80 7.13
CA GLN A 121 -3.02 8.74 7.98
C GLN A 121 -3.25 8.50 9.47
N GLN A 122 -4.51 8.41 9.88
CA GLN A 122 -4.90 8.17 11.27
C GLN A 122 -4.38 6.81 11.77
N THR A 123 -4.50 5.76 10.95
CA THR A 123 -4.02 4.43 11.35
C THR A 123 -2.51 4.42 11.58
N TRP A 124 -1.72 5.09 10.74
CA TRP A 124 -0.27 5.12 10.93
C TRP A 124 0.15 5.89 12.18
N ARG A 125 -0.48 7.05 12.47
CA ARG A 125 -0.22 7.84 13.69
C ARG A 125 -0.48 7.07 15.00
N VAL A 126 -1.35 6.07 14.97
CA VAL A 126 -1.62 5.20 16.13
C VAL A 126 -0.55 4.10 16.29
N ILE A 127 0.16 3.75 15.22
CA ILE A 127 1.18 2.67 15.20
C ILE A 127 2.61 3.19 15.38
N SER A 128 2.91 4.39 14.90
CA SER A 128 4.14 5.10 15.21
C SER A 128 3.81 6.51 15.69
N ALA A 129 4.19 6.80 16.93
CA ALA A 129 4.08 8.14 17.51
C ALA A 129 4.94 9.11 16.70
N ASP A 130 4.38 10.29 16.42
CA ASP A 130 4.95 11.31 15.53
C ASP A 130 5.27 10.84 14.09
N GLY A 131 4.88 9.59 13.75
CA GLY A 131 5.00 9.03 12.41
C GLY A 131 4.05 9.69 11.42
N GLN A 132 4.50 9.81 10.17
CA GLN A 132 3.73 10.42 9.08
C GLN A 132 3.42 9.41 7.98
N CYS A 133 2.18 9.42 7.50
CA CYS A 133 1.80 8.72 6.27
C CYS A 133 1.43 9.78 5.23
N ARG A 134 2.22 9.90 4.17
CA ARG A 134 1.98 10.86 3.09
C ARG A 134 1.45 10.11 1.87
N VAL A 135 0.19 10.34 1.51
CA VAL A 135 -0.35 9.86 0.23
C VAL A 135 0.16 10.76 -0.89
N GLU A 136 0.77 10.16 -1.90
CA GLU A 136 1.40 10.86 -3.02
C GLU A 136 0.54 10.85 -4.27
N ARG A 137 -0.21 9.78 -4.50
CA ARG A 137 -1.15 9.67 -5.62
C ARG A 137 -2.22 8.60 -5.38
N CYS A 138 -3.43 8.90 -5.83
CA CYS A 138 -4.52 7.95 -5.96
C CYS A 138 -4.73 7.62 -7.44
N PHE A 139 -4.94 6.35 -7.78
CA PHE A 139 -5.20 5.89 -9.14
C PHE A 139 -6.54 5.17 -9.20
N GLN A 140 -7.31 5.46 -10.24
CA GLN A 140 -8.51 4.70 -10.59
C GLN A 140 -8.20 3.96 -11.90
N ALA A 141 -8.25 2.63 -11.88
CA ALA A 141 -7.97 1.80 -13.04
C ALA A 141 -9.12 0.82 -13.27
N ALA A 142 -9.70 0.84 -14.47
CA ALA A 142 -10.75 -0.09 -14.84
C ALA A 142 -10.20 -1.27 -15.65
N ARG A 143 -10.94 -2.39 -15.68
CA ARG A 143 -10.56 -3.55 -16.50
C ARG A 143 -10.67 -3.20 -17.99
N GLY A 144 -9.59 -3.43 -18.74
CA GLY A 144 -9.49 -3.06 -20.15
C GLY A 144 -9.09 -1.60 -20.39
N ASP A 145 -8.85 -0.83 -19.32
CA ASP A 145 -8.44 0.57 -19.42
C ASP A 145 -6.99 0.71 -19.90
N THR A 146 -6.82 1.34 -21.06
CA THR A 146 -5.51 1.74 -21.61
C THR A 146 -5.13 3.18 -21.22
N SER A 147 -5.89 3.84 -20.35
CA SER A 147 -5.61 5.20 -19.90
C SER A 147 -4.23 5.34 -19.23
N GLY A 148 -3.79 6.60 -19.15
CA GLY A 148 -2.61 6.97 -18.39
C GLY A 148 -2.65 6.55 -16.91
N GLN A 149 -3.82 6.32 -16.31
CA GLN A 149 -3.93 5.89 -14.90
C GLN A 149 -3.38 4.48 -14.71
N TYR A 150 -3.78 3.53 -15.55
CA TYR A 150 -3.30 2.15 -15.46
C TYR A 150 -1.80 2.03 -15.76
N ILE A 151 -1.32 2.78 -16.76
CA ILE A 151 0.12 2.85 -17.08
C ILE A 151 0.90 3.48 -15.92
N ALA A 152 0.44 4.59 -15.36
CA ALA A 152 1.10 5.24 -14.24
C ALA A 152 1.09 4.37 -12.96
N LEU A 153 0.02 3.62 -12.71
CA LEU A 153 -0.05 2.63 -11.63
C LEU A 153 1.00 1.53 -11.81
N LYS A 154 1.11 0.95 -13.02
CA LYS A 154 2.16 -0.04 -13.34
C LYS A 154 3.56 0.52 -13.13
N THR A 155 3.82 1.76 -13.56
CA THR A 155 5.12 2.42 -13.40
C THR A 155 5.47 2.66 -11.93
N VAL A 156 4.52 3.13 -11.12
CA VAL A 156 4.75 3.34 -9.68
C VAL A 156 4.94 2.00 -8.95
N ALA A 157 4.13 0.99 -9.23
CA ALA A 157 4.32 -0.34 -8.66
C ALA A 157 5.72 -0.91 -8.95
N LEU A 158 6.19 -0.79 -10.21
CA LEU A 158 7.53 -1.20 -10.61
C LEU A 158 8.63 -0.42 -9.88
N SER A 159 8.40 0.85 -9.55
CA SER A 159 9.36 1.67 -8.82
C SER A 159 9.57 1.24 -7.37
N LEU A 160 8.68 0.41 -6.79
CA LEU A 160 8.83 -0.16 -5.44
C LEU A 160 9.81 -1.34 -5.41
N GLY A 161 10.02 -2.01 -6.55
CA GLY A 161 11.04 -3.05 -6.71
C GLY A 161 12.44 -2.49 -7.02
N LEU A 162 12.56 -1.18 -7.24
CA LEU A 162 13.85 -0.51 -7.39
C LEU A 162 14.35 -0.07 -6.02
N PRO A 163 15.63 -0.29 -5.67
CA PRO A 163 16.20 0.24 -4.44
C PRO A 163 16.12 1.76 -4.46
N VAL A 164 15.63 2.36 -3.36
CA VAL A 164 15.68 3.81 -3.20
C VAL A 164 17.16 4.20 -3.13
N VAL A 165 17.60 5.00 -4.10
CA VAL A 165 18.88 5.71 -4.01
C VAL A 165 18.65 6.88 -3.04
N THR A 166 18.64 6.57 -1.74
CA THR A 166 18.80 7.59 -0.71
C THR A 166 20.18 8.22 -0.86
N GLY A 167 20.27 9.53 -0.64
CA GLY A 167 21.49 10.29 -0.84
C GLY A 167 22.68 9.72 -0.08
N ILE A 168 23.87 9.80 -0.69
CA ILE A 168 25.12 9.25 -0.18
C ILE A 168 25.48 9.84 1.19
N THR A 169 25.51 9.01 2.24
CA THR A 169 26.33 9.24 3.45
C THR A 169 26.64 7.94 4.22
N HIS A 170 27.40 7.01 3.62
CA HIS A 170 28.49 6.32 4.35
C HIS A 170 29.48 5.55 3.43
N ARG A 171 30.69 6.11 3.30
CA ARG A 171 31.98 5.38 3.42
C ARG A 171 32.63 5.92 4.71
N PRO A 172 33.55 5.21 5.42
CA PRO A 172 34.48 4.17 4.97
C PRO A 172 34.13 2.80 5.63
N VAL A 173 34.95 1.73 5.73
CA VAL A 173 36.40 1.50 5.59
C VAL A 173 36.67 0.12 4.93
N GLN A 174 37.82 -0.05 4.26
CA GLN A 174 38.34 -1.36 3.83
C GLN A 174 38.67 -2.28 5.03
N ARG A 175 38.36 -3.58 4.95
CA ARG A 175 39.15 -4.64 5.63
C ARG A 175 38.88 -6.02 5.01
N CYS A 176 39.62 -6.34 3.94
CA CYS A 176 39.88 -7.74 3.61
C CYS A 176 41.07 -8.20 4.45
N THR A 177 40.81 -8.83 5.59
CA THR A 177 41.85 -9.51 6.36
C THR A 177 42.08 -10.87 5.71
N LEU A 178 43.16 -10.99 4.93
CA LEU A 178 43.56 -12.25 4.32
C LEU A 178 44.22 -13.10 5.41
N ILE A 179 43.47 -14.05 5.97
CA ILE A 179 43.96 -14.98 7.00
C ILE A 179 44.65 -16.14 6.28
N THR A 180 45.96 -16.26 6.45
CA THR A 180 46.76 -17.43 6.06
C THR A 180 46.65 -18.54 7.10
N ALA A 181 46.17 -19.72 6.68
CA ALA A 181 46.32 -21.04 7.31
C ALA A 181 45.70 -22.07 6.35
N GLN A 182 46.31 -23.21 5.98
CA GLN A 182 47.63 -23.79 6.30
C GLN A 182 48.31 -24.26 5.00
#